data_AF-A0A496T259-F1
#
_entry.id   AF-A0A496T259-F1
#
_cell.length_a   1.000
_cell.length_b   1.000
_cell.length_c   1.000
_cell.angle_alpha   90.00
_cell.angle_beta   90.00
_cell.angle_gamma   90.00
#
_symmetry.space_group_name_H-M   'P 1'
#
loop_
_entity.id
_entity.type
_entity.pdbx_description
1 polymer ?
#
loop_
_entity_poly.entity_id
_entity_poly.type
_entity_poly.pdbx_seq_one_letter_code
_entity_poly.pdbx_strand_id
1 'polypeptide(L)' 'MNEIRYSPIGIIHSPFKKPEGTPIQPIGGKGISGTIEIFPQYVEGLKDLEGF' A
#
# COMPACT_ATOMS: atom_id res chain seq x y z
N MET A 1 4.70 29.63 -3.71
CA MET A 1 4.46 28.23 -3.30
C MET A 1 5.49 27.38 -4.03
N ASN A 2 6.24 26.53 -3.35
CA ASN A 2 7.23 25.68 -4.00
C ASN A 2 6.57 24.40 -4.54
N GLU A 3 7.16 23.80 -5.57
CA GLU A 3 6.73 22.52 -6.11
C GLU A 3 6.90 21.41 -5.05
N ILE A 4 5.89 20.53 -4.94
CA ILE A 4 5.96 19.33 -4.11
C ILE A 4 6.08 18.13 -5.06
N ARG A 5 7.10 17.29 -4.85
CA ARG A 5 7.33 16.06 -5.61
C ARG A 5 7.21 14.84 -4.70
N TYR A 6 6.53 13.81 -5.19
CA TYR A 6 6.37 12.54 -4.48
C TYR A 6 7.31 11.49 -5.04
N SER A 7 7.89 10.68 -4.14
CA SER A 7 8.69 9.51 -4.46
C SER A 7 8.00 8.27 -3.87
N PRO A 8 7.68 7.25 -4.68
CA PRO A 8 7.10 6.01 -4.17
C PRO A 8 8.06 5.31 -3.19
N ILE A 9 7.50 4.71 -2.14
CA ILE A 9 8.27 3.96 -1.12
C ILE A 9 8.16 2.44 -1.26
N GLY A 10 7.34 1.97 -2.20
CA GLY A 10 7.01 0.55 -2.33
C GLY A 10 5.90 0.28 -3.35
N ILE A 11 5.42 -0.96 -3.35
CA ILE A 11 4.39 -1.48 -4.25
C ILE A 11 3.33 -2.23 -3.43
N ILE A 12 2.05 -2.02 -3.78
CA ILE A 12 0.94 -2.80 -3.22
C ILE A 12 0.61 -3.94 -4.17
N HIS A 13 0.61 -5.17 -3.67
CA HIS A 13 0.15 -6.35 -4.37
C HIS A 13 -1.27 -6.72 -3.91
N SER A 14 -2.21 -6.71 -4.85
CA SER A 14 -3.60 -7.09 -4.61
C SER A 14 -4.10 -8.04 -5.71
N PRO A 15 -5.21 -8.76 -5.49
CA PRO A 15 -5.85 -9.53 -6.55
C PRO A 15 -6.55 -8.65 -7.60
N PHE A 16 -6.77 -7.37 -7.30
CA PHE A 16 -7.42 -6.45 -8.24
C PHE A 16 -6.40 -5.94 -9.26
N LYS A 17 -6.55 -6.38 -10.51
CA LYS A 17 -5.68 -5.97 -11.62
C LYS A 17 -6.26 -4.83 -12.45
N LYS A 18 -7.52 -4.46 -12.22
CA LYS A 18 -8.26 -3.42 -12.94
C LYS A 18 -9.21 -2.70 -11.98
N PRO A 19 -9.62 -1.45 -12.28
CA PRO A 19 -10.60 -0.73 -11.47
C PRO A 19 -11.92 -1.48 -11.34
N GLU A 20 -12.37 -2.16 -12.40
CA GLU A 20 -13.61 -2.94 -12.37
C GLU A 20 -13.49 -4.12 -11.40
N GLY A 21 -14.46 -4.27 -10.51
CA GLY A 21 -14.46 -5.29 -9.46
C GLY A 21 -13.61 -4.95 -8.24
N THR A 22 -12.88 -3.83 -8.23
CA THR A 22 -12.27 -3.29 -7.01
C THR A 22 -13.37 -2.70 -6.12
N PRO A 23 -13.46 -3.07 -4.84
CA PRO A 23 -14.43 -2.50 -3.91
C PRO A 23 -14.29 -0.98 -3.82
N ILE A 24 -15.41 -0.25 -3.90
CA ILE A 24 -15.44 1.21 -3.70
C ILE A 24 -15.02 1.56 -2.26
N GLN A 25 -15.33 0.68 -1.31
CA GLN A 25 -15.01 0.85 0.10
C GLN A 25 -14.31 -0.40 0.65
N PRO A 26 -13.33 -0.27 1.56
CA PRO A 26 -12.57 -1.41 2.11
C PRO A 26 -13.45 -2.52 2.72
N ILE A 27 -14.59 -2.16 3.32
CA ILE A 27 -15.54 -3.12 3.90
C ILE A 27 -16.07 -4.13 2.86
N GLY A 28 -16.17 -3.73 1.59
CA GLY A 28 -16.56 -4.61 0.48
C GLY A 28 -15.46 -5.61 0.07
N GLY A 29 -14.23 -5.41 0.53
CA GLY A 29 -13.10 -6.33 0.35
C GLY A 29 -12.86 -7.25 1.54
N LYS A 30 -13.82 -7.40 2.45
CA LYS A 30 -13.66 -8.25 3.64
C LYS A 30 -13.26 -9.68 3.23
N GLY A 31 -12.18 -10.19 3.81
CA GLY A 31 -11.62 -11.51 3.50
C GLY A 31 -10.65 -11.53 2.31
N ILE A 32 -10.41 -10.39 1.66
CA ILE A 32 -9.41 -10.24 0.62
C ILE A 32 -8.11 -9.70 1.25
N SER A 33 -7.01 -10.41 1.04
CA SER A 33 -5.69 -10.01 1.49
C SER A 33 -4.89 -9.32 0.39
N GLY A 34 -4.06 -8.37 0.77
CA GLY A 34 -3.02 -7.78 -0.06
C GLY A 34 -1.71 -7.74 0.71
N THR A 35 -0.60 -7.56 0.00
CA THR A 35 0.72 -7.38 0.60
C THR A 35 1.32 -6.05 0.16
N ILE A 36 2.16 -5.47 1.01
CA ILE A 36 2.91 -4.26 0.69
C ILE A 36 4.38 -4.64 0.64
N GLU A 37 5.02 -4.33 -0.48
CA GLU A 37 6.46 -4.48 -0.68
C GLU A 37 7.11 -3.10 -0.50
N ILE A 38 8.04 -2.98 0.44
CA ILE A 38 8.73 -1.73 0.74
C ILE A 38 10.12 -1.76 0.11
N PHE A 39 10.51 -0.66 -0.53
CA PHE A 39 11.84 -0.60 -1.15
C PHE A 39 12.95 -0.62 -0.09
N PRO A 40 14.10 -1.25 -0.38
CA PRO A 40 15.16 -1.48 0.60
C PRO A 40 15.60 -0.22 1.37
N GLN A 41 15.66 0.93 0.70
CA GLN A 41 16.07 2.21 1.30
C GLN A 41 15.10 2.77 2.36
N TYR A 42 13.91 2.19 2.49
CA TYR A 42 12.87 2.63 3.45
C TYR A 42 12.57 1.60 4.54
N VAL A 43 13.26 0.46 4.55
CA VAL A 43 13.00 -0.65 5.48
C VAL A 43 13.18 -0.25 6.95
N GLU A 44 14.15 0.63 7.26
CA GLU A 44 14.34 1.12 8.63
C GLU A 44 13.10 1.82 9.20
N GLY A 45 12.27 2.42 8.33
CA GLY A 45 11.01 3.06 8.71
C GLY A 45 9.90 2.09 9.13
N LEU A 46 10.11 0.77 9.00
CA LEU A 46 9.16 -0.26 9.43
C LEU A 46 9.35 -0.67 10.90
N LYS A 47 10.33 -0.09 11.58
CA LYS A 47 10.54 -0.32 13.00
C LYS A 47 9.22 -0.03 13.75
N ASP A 48 8.86 -0.95 14.64
CA ASP A 48 7.66 -0.89 15.50
C ASP A 48 6.32 -1.15 14.81
N LEU A 49 6.28 -1.46 13.50
CA LEU A 49 5.03 -1.73 12.78
C LEU A 49 4.25 -2.95 13.33
N GLU A 50 4.95 -3.98 13.82
CA GLU A 50 4.35 -5.20 14.39
C GLU A 50 3.64 -4.97 15.73
N GLY A 51 3.85 -3.81 16.37
CA GLY A 51 3.25 -3.47 17.67
C GLY A 51 1.88 -2.80 17.59
N PHE A 52 1.33 -2.61 16.39
CA PHE A 52 0.06 -1.93 16.12
C PHE A 52 -1.11 -2.89 15.86
#